data_AF-M0BR26-F1
#
_entry.id   AF-M0BR26-F1
#
_cell.length_a   1.000
_cell.length_b   1.000
_cell.length_c   1.000
_cell.angle_alpha   90.00
_cell.angle_beta   90.00
_cell.angle_gamma   90.00
#
_symmetry.space_group_name_H-M   'P 1'
#
loop_
_entity.id
_entity.type
_entity.pdbx_description
1 polymer ?
#
loop_
_entity_poly.entity_id
_entity_poly.type
_entity_poly.pdbx_seq_one_letter_code
_entity_poly.pdbx_strand_id
1 'polypeptide(L)'
;MSDVREDGTPRPPDPPDREQGEITVVGTAHVSQASVDEVTETIEEESPDVVAVELDEGRYRQMKGGTPDDIEAADLLSGNTVFQFLAYWMLSYVQSQLGDRFDVEPGADMKAAIDTAERNGLGVALVDRDIQVTMQRFWSRLTVGEKAKLVGGLAFGVTKPTTVGLSLGAGFGALFGLLFAVGIAPMLGMTDLLTLGI
;
A
#
# COMPACT_ATOMS: atom_id res chain seq x y z
N MET A 1 -18.42 -8.97 25.71
CA MET A 1 -17.25 -9.84 25.47
C MET A 1 -17.42 -10.60 24.16
N SER A 2 -17.57 -9.87 23.05
CA SER A 2 -17.24 -10.28 21.67
C SER A 2 -17.57 -9.11 20.71
N ASP A 3 -16.98 -7.94 20.95
CA ASP A 3 -17.18 -6.73 20.12
C ASP A 3 -16.15 -6.64 18.97
N VAL A 4 -15.51 -7.77 18.67
CA VAL A 4 -14.42 -7.90 17.70
C VAL A 4 -14.82 -8.95 16.67
N ARG A 5 -14.61 -8.66 15.38
CA ARG A 5 -14.81 -9.60 14.27
C ARG A 5 -13.82 -10.76 14.37
N GLU A 6 -14.07 -11.84 13.63
CA GLU A 6 -13.19 -13.02 13.61
C GLU A 6 -11.73 -12.67 13.21
N ASP A 7 -11.54 -11.57 12.49
CA ASP A 7 -10.24 -11.07 12.02
C ASP A 7 -9.57 -10.07 12.98
N GLY A 8 -10.12 -9.85 14.18
CA GLY A 8 -9.54 -8.95 15.17
C GLY A 8 -9.95 -7.46 15.01
N THR A 9 -10.79 -7.11 14.03
CA THR A 9 -11.24 -5.73 13.84
C THR A 9 -12.47 -5.38 14.70
N PRO A 10 -12.59 -4.12 15.18
CA PRO A 10 -13.73 -3.72 16.00
C PRO A 10 -15.02 -3.73 15.18
N ARG A 11 -16.09 -4.31 15.73
CA ARG A 11 -17.42 -4.21 15.14
C ARG A 11 -18.05 -2.88 15.57
N PRO A 12 -18.70 -2.14 14.66
CA PRO A 12 -19.50 -0.99 15.06
C PRO A 12 -20.54 -1.42 16.10
N PRO A 13 -20.73 -0.67 17.19
CA PRO A 13 -21.76 -1.01 18.17
C PRO A 13 -23.16 -0.86 17.54
N ASP A 14 -24.13 -1.55 18.13
CA ASP A 14 -25.52 -1.42 17.73
C ASP A 14 -25.99 0.02 17.91
N PRO A 15 -26.81 0.56 16.98
CA PRO A 15 -27.31 1.91 17.09
C PRO A 15 -28.17 2.04 18.36
N PRO A 16 -27.96 3.08 19.17
CA PRO A 16 -28.77 3.31 20.36
C PRO A 16 -30.21 3.66 20.00
N ASP A 17 -31.16 3.34 20.89
CA ASP A 17 -32.59 3.67 20.79
C ASP A 17 -32.81 5.18 21.00
N ARG A 18 -32.39 6.00 20.04
CA ARG A 18 -32.60 7.45 20.01
C ARG A 18 -33.05 7.92 18.63
N GLU A 19 -34.03 8.84 18.61
CA GLU A 19 -34.64 9.35 17.36
C GLU A 19 -33.71 10.29 16.56
N GLN A 20 -32.70 10.86 17.22
CA GLN A 20 -31.78 11.83 16.63
C GLN A 20 -30.33 11.44 16.91
N GLY A 21 -29.44 11.77 15.97
CA GLY A 21 -28.01 11.54 16.08
C GLY A 21 -27.23 12.75 15.58
N GLU A 22 -26.01 12.87 16.07
CA GLU A 22 -25.07 13.93 15.72
C GLU A 22 -23.83 13.31 15.08
N ILE A 23 -23.24 14.02 14.13
CA ILE A 23 -22.01 13.62 13.45
C ILE A 23 -21.06 14.82 13.50
N THR A 24 -19.96 14.64 14.21
CA THR A 24 -18.85 15.59 14.24
C THR A 24 -17.76 15.11 13.29
N VAL A 25 -17.37 15.96 12.34
CA VAL A 25 -16.32 15.65 11.36
C VAL A 25 -15.06 16.41 11.76
N VAL A 26 -14.01 15.69 12.09
CA VAL A 26 -12.70 16.24 12.45
C VAL A 26 -11.77 16.11 11.25
N GLY A 27 -11.28 17.24 10.73
CA GLY A 27 -10.32 17.24 9.64
C GLY A 27 -8.91 17.10 10.17
N THR A 28 -8.18 16.06 9.76
CA THR A 28 -6.82 15.82 10.24
C THR A 28 -5.78 16.06 9.15
N ALA A 29 -4.55 16.37 9.57
CA ALA A 29 -3.36 16.29 8.74
C ALA A 29 -2.49 15.14 9.27
N HIS A 30 -2.38 14.03 8.52
CA HIS A 30 -1.74 12.76 8.89
C HIS A 30 -0.25 12.80 9.29
N VAL A 31 0.33 14.00 9.43
CA VAL A 31 1.76 14.24 9.70
C VAL A 31 1.96 15.39 10.69
N SER A 32 0.91 15.76 11.43
CA SER A 32 0.93 16.89 12.36
C SER A 32 0.61 16.43 13.78
N GLN A 33 1.49 16.79 14.73
CA GLN A 33 1.19 16.62 16.15
C GLN A 33 -0.07 17.39 16.55
N ALA A 34 -0.32 18.55 15.95
CA ALA A 34 -1.54 19.32 16.24
C ALA A 34 -2.81 18.54 15.91
N SER A 35 -2.79 17.69 14.87
CA SER A 35 -3.94 16.84 14.54
C SER A 35 -4.12 15.68 15.50
N VAL A 36 -3.03 15.15 16.06
CA VAL A 36 -3.09 14.15 17.14
C VAL A 36 -3.78 14.74 18.37
N ASP A 37 -3.36 15.95 18.75
CA ASP A 37 -3.89 16.65 19.92
C ASP A 37 -5.37 17.01 19.71
N GLU A 38 -5.71 17.61 18.56
CA GLU A 38 -7.09 18.00 18.19
C GLU A 38 -8.06 16.81 18.19
N VAL A 39 -7.65 15.68 17.61
CA VAL A 39 -8.47 14.45 17.60
C VAL A 39 -8.69 13.93 19.01
N THR A 40 -7.65 13.92 19.84
CA THR A 40 -7.74 13.42 21.21
C THR A 40 -8.67 14.30 22.05
N GLU A 41 -8.47 15.61 21.99
CA GLU A 41 -9.30 16.61 22.69
C GLU A 41 -10.76 16.52 22.24
N THR A 42 -11.01 16.47 20.92
CA THR A 42 -12.39 16.38 20.40
C THR A 42 -13.10 15.12 20.88
N ILE A 43 -12.43 13.96 20.89
CA ILE A 43 -13.07 12.71 21.35
C ILE A 43 -13.38 12.78 22.85
N GLU A 44 -12.47 13.35 23.64
CA GLU A 44 -12.64 13.48 25.10
C GLU A 44 -13.74 14.51 25.45
N GLU A 45 -13.85 15.60 24.70
CA GLU A 45 -14.87 16.64 24.90
C GLU A 45 -16.26 16.20 24.42
N GLU A 46 -16.36 15.67 23.20
CA GLU A 46 -17.65 15.31 22.58
C GLU A 46 -18.19 13.97 23.10
N SER A 47 -17.31 13.09 23.62
CA SER A 47 -17.68 11.77 24.18
C SER A 47 -18.68 10.99 23.29
N PRO A 48 -18.37 10.75 22.01
CA PRO A 48 -19.31 10.10 21.08
C PRO A 48 -19.50 8.62 21.40
N ASP A 49 -20.61 8.02 20.96
CA ASP A 49 -20.81 6.57 21.08
C ASP A 49 -19.82 5.77 20.21
N VAL A 50 -19.41 6.34 19.07
CA VAL A 50 -18.54 5.70 18.08
C VAL A 50 -17.57 6.71 17.48
N VAL A 51 -16.30 6.31 17.38
CA VAL A 51 -15.27 7.01 16.61
C VAL A 51 -15.08 6.28 15.28
N ALA A 52 -15.42 6.96 14.18
CA ALA A 52 -15.21 6.45 12.83
C ALA A 52 -13.87 6.95 12.28
N VAL A 53 -13.01 6.03 11.84
CA VAL A 53 -11.64 6.33 11.39
C VAL A 53 -11.48 5.95 9.91
N GLU A 54 -10.91 6.84 9.09
CA GLU A 54 -10.61 6.62 7.66
C GLU A 54 -9.41 5.66 7.47
N LEU A 55 -9.60 4.43 7.95
CA LEU A 55 -8.59 3.38 8.00
C LEU A 55 -9.21 2.06 7.56
N ASP A 56 -8.51 1.32 6.70
CA ASP A 56 -8.94 -0.02 6.30
C ASP A 56 -8.46 -1.09 7.29
N GLU A 57 -9.11 -2.25 7.25
CA GLU A 57 -8.86 -3.37 8.17
C GLU A 57 -7.41 -3.86 8.17
N GLY A 58 -6.77 -3.92 7.00
CA GLY A 58 -5.39 -4.36 6.87
C GLY A 58 -4.41 -3.39 7.53
N ARG A 59 -4.60 -2.08 7.29
CA ARG A 59 -3.81 -1.03 7.96
C ARG A 59 -4.06 -1.00 9.46
N TYR A 60 -5.29 -1.18 9.93
CA TYR A 60 -5.61 -1.28 11.35
C TYR A 60 -4.85 -2.44 12.03
N ARG A 61 -4.86 -3.64 11.43
CA ARG A 61 -4.12 -4.80 11.97
C ARG A 61 -2.62 -4.52 12.07
N GLN A 62 -2.03 -3.92 11.04
CA GLN A 62 -0.62 -3.54 11.04
C GLN A 62 -0.29 -2.54 12.17
N MET A 63 -1.16 -1.54 12.40
CA MET A 63 -0.98 -0.57 13.49
C MET A 63 -1.07 -1.20 14.89
N LYS A 64 -1.89 -2.24 15.07
CA LYS A 64 -2.00 -3.00 16.33
C LYS A 64 -0.89 -4.03 16.54
N GLY A 65 0.13 -4.05 15.67
CA GLY A 65 1.26 -4.98 15.76
C GLY A 65 0.94 -6.39 15.26
N GLY A 66 -0.16 -6.56 14.51
CA GLY A 66 -0.36 -7.74 13.70
C GLY A 66 0.79 -7.89 12.71
N THR A 67 1.17 -9.12 12.39
CA THR A 67 2.01 -9.37 11.22
C THR A 67 1.27 -8.75 10.03
N PRO A 68 1.94 -7.98 9.15
CA PRO A 68 1.32 -7.66 7.87
C PRO A 68 0.79 -8.98 7.35
N ASP A 69 -0.49 -9.07 7.01
CA ASP A 69 -0.94 -10.23 6.23
C ASP A 69 0.02 -10.24 5.06
N ASP A 70 0.93 -11.22 5.03
CA ASP A 70 1.84 -11.44 3.92
C ASP A 70 0.88 -11.55 2.77
N ILE A 71 0.74 -10.45 2.02
CA ILE A 71 -0.27 -10.27 1.00
C ILE A 71 -0.31 -11.59 0.26
N GLU A 72 -1.35 -12.39 0.49
CA GLU A 72 -1.30 -13.77 0.05
C GLU A 72 -1.17 -13.66 -1.45
N ALA A 73 0.03 -13.98 -1.95
CA ALA A 73 0.32 -13.83 -3.36
C ALA A 73 -0.78 -14.57 -4.14
N ALA A 74 -1.27 -15.69 -3.59
CA ALA A 74 -2.40 -16.48 -4.04
C ALA A 74 -3.72 -15.70 -4.25
N ASP A 75 -4.13 -14.83 -3.33
CA ASP A 75 -5.40 -14.09 -3.43
C ASP A 75 -5.30 -12.90 -4.38
N LEU A 76 -4.11 -12.30 -4.47
CA LEU A 76 -3.80 -11.34 -5.53
C LEU A 76 -3.75 -11.98 -6.92
N LEU A 77 -3.38 -13.26 -7.03
CA LEU A 77 -3.06 -13.99 -8.28
C LEU A 77 -4.26 -14.33 -9.19
N SER A 78 -5.47 -13.87 -8.89
CA SER A 78 -6.66 -14.07 -9.75
C SER A 78 -6.70 -13.19 -11.03
N GLY A 79 -5.63 -12.43 -11.32
CA GLY A 79 -5.47 -11.56 -12.50
C GLY A 79 -4.10 -11.68 -13.20
N ASN A 80 -3.89 -10.90 -14.27
CA ASN A 80 -2.68 -10.95 -15.11
C ASN A 80 -1.42 -10.58 -14.29
N THR A 81 -0.64 -11.60 -13.91
CA THR A 81 0.49 -11.64 -12.96
C THR A 81 1.44 -10.43 -13.02
N VAL A 82 1.68 -9.87 -14.21
CA VAL A 82 2.52 -8.67 -14.41
C VAL A 82 2.00 -7.45 -13.65
N PHE A 83 0.68 -7.26 -13.56
CA PHE A 83 0.09 -6.11 -12.88
C PHE A 83 0.15 -6.21 -11.36
N GLN A 84 0.13 -7.41 -10.80
CA GLN A 84 0.25 -7.62 -9.34
C GLN A 84 1.66 -7.33 -8.85
N PHE A 85 2.67 -7.86 -9.56
CA PHE A 85 4.07 -7.56 -9.26
C PHE A 85 4.33 -6.05 -9.31
N LEU A 86 3.76 -5.36 -10.30
CA LEU A 86 3.87 -3.92 -10.45
C LEU A 86 3.19 -3.16 -9.30
N ALA A 87 1.98 -3.56 -8.91
CA ALA A 87 1.25 -2.96 -7.81
C ALA A 87 1.98 -3.17 -6.47
N TYR A 88 2.49 -4.37 -6.22
CA TYR A 88 3.30 -4.70 -5.04
C TYR A 88 4.57 -3.85 -4.95
N TRP A 89 5.35 -3.80 -6.04
CA TRP A 89 6.59 -2.99 -6.09
C TRP A 89 6.31 -1.50 -5.84
N MET A 90 5.23 -0.95 -6.42
CA MET A 90 4.85 0.43 -6.22
C MET A 90 4.37 0.71 -4.80
N LEU A 91 3.57 -0.18 -4.21
CA LEU A 91 3.09 -0.05 -2.84
C LEU A 91 4.29 -0.03 -1.87
N SER A 92 5.25 -0.93 -2.09
CA SER A 92 6.51 -0.96 -1.34
C SER A 92 7.32 0.33 -1.50
N TYR A 93 7.37 0.91 -2.71
CA TYR A 93 8.01 2.21 -2.92
C TYR A 93 7.31 3.36 -2.18
N VAL A 94 5.98 3.46 -2.29
CA VAL A 94 5.20 4.50 -1.60
C VAL A 94 5.39 4.37 -0.08
N GLN A 95 5.33 3.15 0.45
CA GLN A 95 5.61 2.85 1.86
C GLN A 95 7.02 3.31 2.27
N SER A 96 8.05 2.99 1.48
CA SER A 96 9.42 3.41 1.78
C SER A 96 9.60 4.93 1.76
N GLN A 97 8.94 5.62 0.83
CA GLN A 97 9.08 7.08 0.67
C GLN A 97 8.32 7.87 1.74
N LEU A 98 7.22 7.32 2.28
CA LEU A 98 6.46 7.88 3.40
C LEU A 98 7.25 7.82 4.71
N GLY A 99 8.05 6.76 4.94
CA GLY A 99 8.85 6.61 6.16
C GLY A 99 9.99 7.64 6.30
N ASP A 100 10.54 8.13 5.18
CA ASP A 100 11.73 8.99 5.18
C ASP A 100 11.44 10.51 5.33
N ARG A 101 10.17 10.94 5.27
CA ARG A 101 9.84 12.38 5.08
C ARG A 101 9.06 13.05 6.22
N PHE A 102 8.70 12.36 7.28
CA PHE A 102 7.86 12.93 8.35
C PHE A 102 8.47 12.69 9.74
N ASP A 103 8.55 13.75 10.55
CA ASP A 103 8.97 13.69 11.96
C ASP A 103 7.91 13.03 12.87
N VAL A 104 6.70 12.80 12.34
CA VAL A 104 5.58 12.11 12.98
C VAL A 104 5.23 10.88 12.16
N GLU A 105 5.01 9.74 12.84
CA GLU A 105 4.64 8.48 12.20
C GLU A 105 3.34 8.66 11.38
N PRO A 106 3.34 8.39 10.06
CA PRO A 106 2.13 8.50 9.25
C PRO A 106 0.97 7.71 9.86
N GLY A 107 -0.15 8.39 10.10
CA GLY A 107 -1.31 7.79 10.78
C GLY A 107 -1.26 7.84 12.30
N ALA A 108 -0.38 8.65 12.90
CA ALA A 108 -0.38 8.92 14.34
C ALA A 108 -1.71 9.51 14.84
N ASP A 109 -2.37 10.35 14.03
CA ASP A 109 -3.70 10.91 14.30
C ASP A 109 -4.77 9.82 14.35
N MET A 110 -4.76 8.90 13.38
CA MET A 110 -5.65 7.74 13.33
C MET A 110 -5.41 6.81 14.53
N LYS A 111 -4.14 6.59 14.89
CA LYS A 111 -3.77 5.79 16.06
C LYS A 111 -4.27 6.41 17.35
N ALA A 112 -4.08 7.72 17.51
CA ALA A 112 -4.56 8.46 18.66
C ALA A 112 -6.10 8.42 18.77
N ALA A 113 -6.82 8.50 17.64
CA ALA A 113 -8.28 8.34 17.62
C ALA A 113 -8.69 6.97 18.17
N ILE A 114 -8.08 5.91 17.66
CA ILE A 114 -8.35 4.51 18.06
C ILE A 114 -8.02 4.31 19.54
N ASP A 115 -6.82 4.68 19.97
CA ASP A 115 -6.36 4.49 21.34
C ASP A 115 -7.22 5.31 22.32
N THR A 116 -7.64 6.52 21.94
CA THR A 116 -8.52 7.36 22.76
C THR A 116 -9.92 6.78 22.88
N ALA A 117 -10.49 6.29 21.78
CA ALA A 117 -11.78 5.60 21.80
C ALA A 117 -11.73 4.35 22.70
N GLU A 118 -10.72 3.50 22.51
CA GLU A 118 -10.54 2.28 23.30
C GLU A 118 -10.34 2.59 24.80
N ARG A 119 -9.51 3.60 25.14
CA ARG A 119 -9.28 4.05 26.53
C ARG A 119 -10.56 4.50 27.22
N ASN A 120 -11.45 5.16 26.48
CA ASN A 120 -12.72 5.67 27.00
C ASN A 120 -13.88 4.67 26.87
N GLY A 121 -13.62 3.47 26.34
CA GLY A 121 -14.64 2.43 26.14
C GLY A 121 -15.67 2.77 25.05
N LEU A 122 -15.29 3.62 24.10
CA LEU A 122 -16.13 4.02 22.96
C LEU A 122 -16.02 2.99 21.82
N GLY A 123 -17.04 2.93 20.96
CA GLY A 123 -17.00 2.10 19.76
C GLY A 123 -15.98 2.63 18.75
N VAL A 124 -15.35 1.73 17.97
CA VAL A 124 -14.47 2.10 16.84
C VAL A 124 -15.05 1.53 15.56
N ALA A 125 -15.18 2.36 14.53
CA ALA A 125 -15.62 1.95 13.20
C ALA A 125 -14.58 2.29 12.14
N LEU A 126 -14.14 1.29 11.38
CA LEU A 126 -13.25 1.47 10.23
C LEU A 126 -14.11 1.82 9.01
N VAL A 127 -13.89 3.00 8.43
CA VAL A 127 -14.74 3.55 7.36
C VAL A 127 -14.03 3.76 6.03
N ASP A 128 -12.83 3.20 5.86
CA ASP A 128 -12.14 3.19 4.58
C ASP A 128 -12.19 1.80 3.90
N ARG A 129 -12.01 1.82 2.59
CA ARG A 129 -11.93 0.62 1.75
C ARG A 129 -10.50 0.09 1.77
N ASP A 130 -10.38 -1.23 1.64
CA ASP A 130 -9.11 -1.87 1.30
C ASP A 130 -8.38 -1.13 0.16
N ILE A 131 -7.18 -0.67 0.50
CA ILE A 131 -6.27 0.05 -0.38
C ILE A 131 -5.99 -0.73 -1.67
N GLN A 132 -5.98 -2.06 -1.63
CA GLN A 132 -5.78 -2.93 -2.79
C GLN A 132 -6.88 -2.73 -3.83
N VAL A 133 -8.15 -2.64 -3.41
CA VAL A 133 -9.28 -2.38 -4.30
C VAL A 133 -9.17 -0.99 -4.90
N THR A 134 -8.76 -0.01 -4.10
CA THR A 134 -8.55 1.38 -4.56
C THR A 134 -7.43 1.44 -5.60
N MET A 135 -6.30 0.78 -5.36
CA MET A 135 -5.20 0.68 -6.32
C MET A 135 -5.61 -0.05 -7.59
N GLN A 136 -6.30 -1.19 -7.48
CA GLN A 136 -6.78 -1.96 -8.63
C GLN A 136 -7.66 -1.09 -9.54
N ARG A 137 -8.60 -0.33 -8.96
CA ARG A 137 -9.47 0.59 -9.69
C ARG A 137 -8.69 1.75 -10.32
N PHE A 138 -7.68 2.27 -9.62
CA PHE A 138 -6.79 3.29 -10.18
C PHE A 138 -6.08 2.75 -11.42
N TRP A 139 -5.48 1.56 -11.34
CA TRP A 139 -4.82 0.91 -12.46
C TRP A 139 -5.75 0.53 -13.61
N SER A 140 -6.97 0.09 -13.33
CA SER A 140 -7.92 -0.26 -14.39
C SER A 140 -8.36 0.95 -15.21
N ARG A 141 -8.23 2.17 -14.65
CA ARG A 141 -8.57 3.43 -15.32
C ARG A 141 -7.45 4.00 -16.18
N LEU A 142 -6.21 3.56 -15.98
CA LEU A 142 -5.05 4.04 -16.74
C LEU A 142 -4.91 3.30 -18.08
N THR A 143 -4.61 4.05 -19.14
CA THR A 143 -4.15 3.50 -20.41
C THR A 143 -2.76 2.89 -20.27
N VAL A 144 -2.37 2.01 -21.21
CA VAL A 144 -1.04 1.37 -21.19
C VAL A 144 0.10 2.40 -21.18
N GLY A 145 -0.06 3.52 -21.90
CA GLY A 145 0.93 4.60 -21.92
C GLY A 145 1.07 5.34 -20.59
N GLU A 146 -0.04 5.61 -19.90
CA GLU A 146 -0.03 6.25 -18.59
C GLU A 146 0.58 5.34 -17.52
N LYS A 147 0.29 4.04 -17.59
CA LYS A 147 0.94 3.04 -16.75
C LYS A 147 2.45 3.05 -16.95
N ALA A 148 2.92 3.00 -18.20
CA ALA A 148 4.34 3.04 -18.50
C ALA A 148 5.02 4.33 -18.01
N LYS A 149 4.34 5.48 -18.13
CA LYS A 149 4.84 6.76 -17.64
C LYS A 149 4.93 6.81 -16.12
N LEU A 150 3.91 6.30 -15.42
CA LEU A 150 3.88 6.25 -13.96
C LEU A 150 5.00 5.34 -13.43
N VAL A 151 5.10 4.12 -13.96
CA VAL A 151 6.15 3.16 -13.59
C VAL A 151 7.54 3.70 -13.90
N GLY A 152 7.73 4.27 -15.09
CA GLY A 152 8.99 4.91 -15.47
C GLY A 152 9.35 6.06 -14.52
N GLY A 153 8.39 6.93 -14.21
CA GLY A 153 8.60 8.06 -13.29
C GLY A 153 9.05 7.63 -11.90
N LEU A 154 8.45 6.57 -11.35
CA LEU A 154 8.86 6.00 -10.06
C LEU A 154 10.27 5.39 -10.15
N ALA A 155 10.55 4.57 -11.17
CA ALA A 155 11.86 3.95 -11.36
C ALA A 155 13.00 4.98 -11.47
N PHE A 156 12.75 6.12 -12.12
CA PHE A 156 13.69 7.25 -12.18
C PHE A 156 13.77 8.07 -10.89
N GLY A 157 12.75 8.01 -10.03
CA GLY A 157 12.72 8.65 -8.71
C GLY A 157 13.50 7.88 -7.64
N VAL A 158 13.46 6.54 -7.67
CA VAL A 158 14.16 5.68 -6.69
C VAL A 158 15.64 5.54 -7.02
N THR A 159 16.01 5.66 -8.29
CA THR A 159 17.34 5.29 -8.77
C THR A 159 17.80 6.20 -9.90
N LYS A 160 19.10 6.49 -9.96
CA LYS A 160 19.69 7.31 -11.04
C LYS A 160 19.29 6.74 -12.41
N PRO A 161 18.88 7.58 -13.38
CA PRO A 161 18.48 7.14 -14.72
C PRO A 161 19.54 6.26 -15.42
N THR A 162 20.81 6.51 -15.14
CA THR A 162 21.93 5.72 -15.65
C THR A 162 21.93 4.28 -15.16
N THR A 163 21.61 4.02 -13.89
CA THR A 163 21.56 2.66 -13.34
C THR A 163 20.39 1.88 -13.91
N VAL A 164 19.21 2.49 -14.04
CA VAL A 164 18.04 1.86 -14.68
C VAL A 164 18.37 1.50 -16.13
N GLY A 165 18.96 2.43 -16.87
CA GLY A 165 19.40 2.20 -18.25
C GLY A 165 20.43 1.08 -18.39
N LEU A 166 21.44 1.04 -17.50
CA LEU A 166 22.46 -0.02 -17.47
C LEU A 166 21.88 -1.39 -17.15
N SER A 167 20.96 -1.45 -16.18
CA SER A 167 20.33 -2.70 -15.74
C SER A 167 19.46 -3.31 -16.83
N LEU A 168 18.61 -2.49 -17.45
CA LEU A 168 17.75 -2.91 -18.56
C LEU A 168 18.60 -3.27 -19.79
N GLY A 169 19.61 -2.47 -20.10
CA GLY A 169 20.53 -2.73 -21.21
C GLY A 169 21.32 -4.04 -21.04
N ALA A 170 21.83 -4.31 -19.84
CA ALA A 170 22.52 -5.55 -19.52
C ALA A 170 21.59 -6.77 -19.61
N GLY A 171 20.36 -6.67 -19.08
CA GLY A 171 19.37 -7.75 -19.16
C GLY A 171 18.95 -8.05 -20.61
N PHE A 172 18.64 -7.02 -21.39
CA PHE A 172 18.30 -7.18 -22.81
C PHE A 172 19.48 -7.70 -23.63
N GLY A 173 20.70 -7.20 -23.36
CA GLY A 173 21.92 -7.65 -24.02
C GLY A 173 22.23 -9.13 -23.71
N ALA A 174 22.06 -9.56 -22.46
CA ALA A 174 22.23 -10.95 -22.07
C ALA A 174 21.18 -11.88 -22.72
N LEU A 175 19.90 -11.47 -22.72
CA LEU A 175 18.82 -12.24 -23.33
C LEU A 175 18.99 -12.33 -24.86
N PHE A 176 19.29 -11.20 -25.51
CA PHE A 176 19.51 -11.14 -26.95
C PHE A 176 20.78 -11.89 -27.34
N GLY A 177 21.86 -11.76 -26.57
CA GLY A 177 23.08 -12.53 -26.75
C GLY A 177 22.84 -14.04 -26.64
N LEU A 178 22.03 -14.47 -25.67
CA LEU A 178 21.65 -15.87 -25.50
C LEU A 178 20.81 -16.39 -26.67
N LEU A 179 19.77 -15.64 -27.07
CA LEU A 179 18.92 -16.00 -28.21
C LEU A 179 19.71 -16.03 -29.53
N PHE A 180 20.64 -15.08 -29.70
CA PHE A 180 21.55 -15.06 -30.83
C PHE A 180 22.48 -16.27 -30.81
N ALA A 181 23.11 -16.56 -29.67
CA ALA A 181 24.04 -17.68 -29.52
C ALA A 181 23.37 -19.05 -29.74
N VAL A 182 22.14 -19.24 -29.24
CA VAL A 182 21.42 -20.52 -29.32
C VAL A 182 20.67 -20.67 -30.65
N GLY A 183 20.11 -19.59 -31.19
CA GLY A 183 19.23 -19.65 -32.37
C GLY A 183 19.90 -19.25 -33.68
N ILE A 184 20.60 -18.12 -33.70
CA ILE A 184 21.07 -17.48 -34.95
C ILE A 184 22.52 -17.90 -35.29
N ALA A 185 23.40 -17.95 -34.29
CA ALA A 185 24.81 -18.26 -34.47
C ALA A 185 25.06 -19.65 -35.10
N PRO A 186 24.33 -20.73 -34.74
CA PRO A 186 24.48 -22.03 -35.40
C PRO A 186 24.03 -22.01 -36.87
N MET A 187 23.00 -21.23 -37.21
CA MET A 187 22.51 -21.11 -38.59
C MET A 187 23.48 -20.35 -39.50
N LEU A 188 24.27 -19.43 -38.93
CA LEU A 188 25.28 -18.66 -39.65
C LEU A 188 26.67 -19.33 -39.64
N GLY A 189 26.80 -20.54 -39.08
CA GLY A 189 28.07 -21.24 -38.95
C GLY A 189 29.07 -20.55 -38.02
N MET A 190 28.60 -19.69 -37.11
CA MET A 190 29.43 -18.94 -36.15
C MET A 190 29.52 -19.64 -34.79
N THR A 191 29.14 -20.92 -34.71
CA THR A 191 29.20 -21.73 -33.49
C THR A 191 30.61 -21.80 -32.90
N ASP A 192 31.63 -21.96 -33.75
CA ASP A 192 33.03 -22.08 -33.33
C ASP A 192 33.60 -20.78 -32.76
N LEU A 193 33.02 -19.62 -33.10
CA LEU A 193 33.42 -18.31 -32.58
C LEU A 193 32.93 -18.09 -31.13
N LEU A 194 31.83 -18.73 -30.73
CA LEU A 194 31.23 -18.60 -29.40
C LEU A 194 31.74 -19.66 -28.41
N THR A 195 32.32 -20.75 -28.91
CA THR A 195 32.95 -21.82 -28.10
C THR A 195 34.45 -21.60 -27.87
N LEU A 196 35.06 -20.59 -28.51
CA LEU A 196 36.47 -20.21 -28.36
C LEU A 196 36.70 -19.46 -27.04
N GLY A 197 36.41 -20.15 -25.94
CA GLY A 197 36.50 -19.67 -24.56
C GLY A 197 36.35 -20.78 -23.51
N ILE A 198 36.24 -22.03 -23.93
CA ILE A 198 36.45 -23.24 -23.12
C ILE A 198 37.55 -24.06 -23.80
#